data_AF-A0AA88UY93-F1
#
_entry.id   AF-A0AA88UY93-F1
#
_cell.length_a   1.000
_cell.length_b   1.000
_cell.length_c   1.000
_cell.angle_alpha   90.00
_cell.angle_beta   90.00
_cell.angle_gamma   90.00
#
_symmetry.space_group_name_H-M   'P 1'
#
loop_
_entity.id
_entity.type
_entity.pdbx_description
1 polymer ?
#
loop_
_entity_poly.entity_id
_entity_poly.type
_entity_poly.pdbx_seq_one_letter_code
_entity_poly.pdbx_strand_id
1 'polypeptide(L)'
;MDWTIALYNVYSPMVNAKALWESLERKYKTEDAGSKKFVVGKFLDFKMVDSKTVISQVQEFQLILHDIHAEGMVLGESFQVAALIEKLPPTWKDFKNYLKHKRKEMKLEDLIVRLRIEEDNRQSEKKAGNYHQEAKANVVEQGCDLAGAVPHRRTCHGGDGARHGVGNGAD
;
A
#
# COMPACT_ATOMS: atom_id res chain seq x y z
N MET A 1 -1.30 -62.92 10.42
CA MET A 1 -0.16 -62.01 10.73
C MET A 1 0.75 -61.97 9.49
N ASP A 2 0.38 -61.27 8.42
CA ASP A 2 1.13 -61.37 7.15
C ASP A 2 1.37 -60.02 6.43
N TRP A 3 0.84 -58.92 6.97
CA TRP A 3 1.06 -57.60 6.39
C TRP A 3 2.49 -57.09 6.63
N THR A 4 3.15 -57.52 7.71
CA THR A 4 4.50 -57.08 8.09
C THR A 4 5.58 -57.65 7.16
N ILE A 5 5.44 -58.91 6.72
CA ILE A 5 6.37 -59.56 5.78
C ILE A 5 6.24 -58.96 4.38
N ALA A 6 5.02 -58.67 3.94
CA ALA A 6 4.76 -58.01 2.66
C ALA A 6 5.33 -56.58 2.60
N LEU A 7 5.13 -55.78 3.65
CA LEU A 7 5.75 -54.45 3.76
C LEU A 7 7.28 -54.55 3.82
N TYR A 8 7.82 -55.48 4.61
CA TYR A 8 9.26 -55.68 4.72
C TYR A 8 9.89 -56.02 3.36
N ASN A 9 9.36 -56.97 2.60
CA ASN A 9 9.91 -57.34 1.28
C ASN A 9 9.85 -56.22 0.24
N VAL A 10 8.80 -55.37 0.29
CA VAL A 10 8.65 -54.24 -0.65
C VAL A 10 9.63 -53.11 -0.36
N TYR A 11 9.94 -52.86 0.91
CA TYR A 11 10.75 -51.71 1.34
C TYR A 11 12.18 -52.07 1.78
N SER A 12 12.48 -53.34 2.03
CA SER A 12 13.83 -53.86 2.34
C SER A 12 14.89 -53.56 1.27
N PRO A 13 14.58 -53.39 -0.03
CA PRO A 13 15.57 -52.97 -1.03
C PRO A 13 15.98 -51.50 -0.91
N MET A 14 15.25 -50.68 -0.16
CA MET A 14 15.57 -49.26 0.02
C MET A 14 16.66 -49.11 1.07
N VAL A 15 17.90 -48.93 0.58
CA VAL A 15 19.11 -48.85 1.41
C VAL A 15 19.14 -47.56 2.26
N ASN A 16 18.38 -46.53 1.89
CA ASN A 16 18.42 -45.24 2.57
C ASN A 16 17.03 -44.77 3.04
N ALA A 17 16.99 -44.28 4.28
CA ALA A 17 15.76 -43.81 4.92
C ALA A 17 15.11 -42.63 4.18
N LYS A 18 15.91 -41.81 3.49
CA LYS A 18 15.42 -40.68 2.68
C LYS A 18 14.62 -41.16 1.46
N ALA A 19 15.07 -42.18 0.75
CA ALA A 19 14.40 -42.75 -0.42
C ALA A 19 13.17 -43.56 -0.01
N LEU A 20 13.20 -44.20 1.16
CA LEU A 20 12.01 -44.79 1.77
C LEU A 20 10.98 -43.72 2.09
N TRP A 21 11.39 -42.64 2.77
CA TRP A 21 10.53 -41.50 3.08
C TRP A 21 9.97 -40.83 1.81
N GLU A 22 10.80 -40.51 0.83
CA GLU A 22 10.38 -39.94 -0.47
C GLU A 22 9.44 -40.87 -1.24
N SER A 23 9.65 -42.19 -1.16
CA SER A 23 8.77 -43.16 -1.81
C SER A 23 7.42 -43.30 -1.10
N LEU A 24 7.41 -43.31 0.23
CA LEU A 24 6.18 -43.29 1.03
C LEU A 24 5.43 -41.98 0.82
N GLU A 25 6.13 -40.86 0.87
CA GLU A 25 5.59 -39.53 0.61
C GLU A 25 4.99 -39.49 -0.80
N ARG A 26 5.68 -39.92 -1.85
CA ARG A 26 5.12 -39.99 -3.21
C ARG A 26 3.90 -40.92 -3.33
N LYS A 27 3.86 -42.03 -2.58
CA LYS A 27 2.79 -43.05 -2.70
C LYS A 27 1.53 -42.69 -1.90
N TYR A 28 1.66 -41.91 -0.84
CA TYR A 28 0.58 -41.59 0.09
C TYR A 28 0.27 -40.10 0.23
N LYS A 29 1.14 -39.20 -0.27
CA LYS A 29 0.82 -37.78 -0.41
C LYS A 29 -0.19 -37.67 -1.55
N THR A 30 -1.45 -37.56 -1.15
CA THR A 30 -2.52 -37.23 -2.08
C THR A 30 -2.28 -35.79 -2.46
N GLU A 31 -1.69 -35.58 -3.64
CA GLU A 31 -1.66 -34.26 -4.25
C GLU A 31 -3.10 -33.93 -4.63
N ASP A 32 -3.82 -33.33 -3.68
CA ASP A 32 -5.22 -33.00 -3.90
C ASP A 32 -5.29 -31.87 -4.92
N ALA A 33 -5.73 -32.20 -6.13
CA ALA A 33 -6.02 -31.21 -7.15
C ALA A 33 -7.05 -30.17 -6.66
N GLY A 34 -7.84 -30.50 -5.63
CA GLY A 34 -8.69 -29.56 -4.89
C GLY A 34 -7.88 -28.46 -4.19
N SER A 35 -6.88 -28.81 -3.38
CA SER A 35 -5.99 -27.85 -2.70
C SER A 35 -5.31 -26.86 -3.64
N LYS A 36 -4.71 -27.35 -4.74
CA LYS A 36 -4.09 -26.47 -5.75
C LYS A 36 -5.09 -25.49 -6.35
N LYS A 37 -6.26 -26.00 -6.78
CA LYS A 37 -7.33 -25.15 -7.36
C LYS A 37 -7.84 -24.13 -6.35
N PHE A 38 -7.96 -24.51 -5.08
CA PHE A 38 -8.38 -23.61 -4.02
C PHE A 38 -7.40 -22.45 -3.81
N VAL A 39 -6.11 -22.74 -3.68
CA VAL A 39 -5.08 -21.70 -3.49
C VAL A 39 -4.99 -20.78 -4.71
N VAL A 40 -5.07 -21.33 -5.93
CA VAL A 40 -5.14 -20.52 -7.17
C VAL A 40 -6.39 -19.62 -7.16
N GLY A 41 -7.55 -20.16 -6.78
CA GLY A 41 -8.78 -19.38 -6.62
C GLY A 41 -8.60 -18.21 -5.64
N LYS A 42 -8.05 -18.48 -4.45
CA LYS A 42 -7.73 -17.47 -3.43
C LYS A 42 -6.85 -16.35 -3.98
N PHE A 43 -5.83 -16.68 -4.78
CA PHE A 43 -4.96 -15.68 -5.44
C PHE A 43 -5.69 -14.83 -6.48
N LEU A 44 -6.50 -15.46 -7.33
CA LEU A 44 -7.25 -14.77 -8.37
C LEU A 44 -8.31 -13.83 -7.77
N ASP A 45 -9.01 -14.28 -6.74
CA ASP A 45 -10.09 -13.54 -6.08
C ASP A 45 -9.57 -12.45 -5.13
N PHE A 46 -8.35 -12.57 -4.60
CA PHE A 46 -7.75 -11.56 -3.74
C PHE A 46 -7.72 -10.19 -4.43
N LYS A 47 -8.19 -9.14 -3.75
CA LYS A 47 -8.16 -7.75 -4.21
C LYS A 47 -7.96 -6.87 -2.99
N MET A 48 -7.14 -5.82 -3.11
CA MET A 48 -7.01 -4.87 -2.03
C MET A 48 -8.20 -3.92 -2.00
N VAL A 49 -8.58 -3.52 -0.80
CA VAL A 49 -9.65 -2.57 -0.51
C VAL A 49 -9.09 -1.34 0.19
N ASP A 50 -9.72 -0.18 -0.02
CA ASP A 50 -9.29 1.09 0.56
C ASP A 50 -9.51 1.19 2.09
N SER A 51 -10.33 0.30 2.66
CA SER A 51 -10.66 0.29 4.09
C SER A 51 -9.55 -0.29 4.99
N LYS A 52 -8.52 -0.90 4.41
CA LYS A 52 -7.38 -1.49 5.10
C LYS A 52 -6.09 -0.81 4.63
N THR A 53 -5.04 -0.86 5.44
CA THR A 53 -3.72 -0.43 4.99
C THR A 53 -3.22 -1.32 3.85
N VAL A 54 -2.47 -0.75 2.92
CA VAL A 54 -1.82 -1.51 1.85
C VAL A 54 -0.81 -2.48 2.46
N ILE A 55 -0.07 -2.09 3.50
CA ILE A 55 0.95 -2.96 4.09
C ILE A 55 0.36 -4.21 4.75
N SER A 56 -0.78 -4.12 5.42
CA SER A 56 -1.43 -5.33 5.96
C SER A 56 -1.90 -6.27 4.83
N GLN A 57 -2.43 -5.70 3.75
CA GLN A 57 -2.89 -6.48 2.60
C GLN A 57 -1.74 -7.06 1.77
N VAL A 58 -0.58 -6.42 1.73
CA VAL A 58 0.66 -6.98 1.16
C VAL A 58 1.06 -8.25 1.91
N GLN A 59 0.95 -8.25 3.24
CA GLN A 59 1.24 -9.45 4.05
C GLN A 59 0.23 -10.58 3.75
N GLU A 60 -1.06 -10.26 3.64
CA GLU A 60 -2.09 -11.23 3.19
C GLU A 60 -1.76 -11.82 1.81
N PHE A 61 -1.31 -10.98 0.86
CA PHE A 61 -0.87 -11.42 -0.46
C PHE A 61 0.37 -12.32 -0.42
N GLN A 62 1.38 -11.99 0.41
CA GLN A 62 2.57 -12.82 0.59
C GLN A 62 2.24 -14.19 1.19
N LEU A 63 1.25 -14.28 2.08
CA LEU A 63 0.76 -15.56 2.59
C LEU A 63 0.15 -16.41 1.46
N ILE A 64 -0.58 -15.81 0.53
CA ILE A 64 -1.11 -16.54 -0.63
C ILE A 64 0.02 -17.04 -1.54
N LEU A 65 1.04 -16.22 -1.79
CA LEU A 65 2.21 -16.65 -2.57
C LEU A 65 2.95 -17.81 -1.89
N HIS A 66 3.05 -17.78 -0.56
CA HIS A 66 3.62 -18.86 0.22
C HIS A 66 2.78 -20.14 0.11
N ASP A 67 1.45 -20.05 0.21
CA ASP A 67 0.54 -21.18 0.01
C ASP A 67 0.72 -21.80 -1.39
N ILE A 68 0.86 -20.98 -2.43
CA ILE A 68 1.11 -21.44 -3.81
C ILE A 68 2.43 -22.22 -3.88
N HIS A 69 3.49 -21.70 -3.25
CA HIS A 69 4.79 -22.35 -3.21
C HIS A 69 4.76 -23.67 -2.42
N ALA A 70 4.03 -23.72 -1.30
CA ALA A 70 3.85 -24.93 -0.50
C ALA A 70 3.11 -26.05 -1.27
N GLU A 71 2.20 -25.67 -2.16
CA GLU A 71 1.52 -26.57 -3.11
C GLU A 71 2.40 -26.97 -4.31
N GLY A 72 3.68 -26.60 -4.31
CA GLY A 72 4.65 -26.96 -5.35
C GLY A 72 4.53 -26.15 -6.64
N MET A 73 3.76 -25.06 -6.64
CA MET A 73 3.66 -24.13 -7.78
C MET A 73 4.64 -22.97 -7.61
N VAL A 74 5.37 -22.61 -8.66
CA VAL A 74 6.33 -21.51 -8.62
C VAL A 74 5.86 -20.38 -9.54
N LEU A 75 5.68 -19.19 -8.97
CA LEU A 75 5.38 -17.98 -9.74
C LEU A 75 6.66 -17.17 -9.95
N GLY A 76 6.93 -16.75 -11.18
CA GLY A 76 8.07 -15.89 -11.49
C GLY A 76 7.97 -14.55 -10.77
N GLU A 77 9.12 -13.99 -10.34
CA GLU A 77 9.17 -12.73 -9.58
C GLU A 77 8.48 -11.58 -10.32
N SER A 78 8.69 -11.47 -11.64
CA SER A 78 8.03 -10.46 -12.49
C SER A 78 6.50 -10.58 -12.47
N PHE A 79 5.96 -11.80 -12.43
CA PHE A 79 4.53 -12.05 -12.30
C PHE A 79 4.02 -11.65 -10.92
N GLN A 80 4.75 -11.96 -9.85
CA GLN A 80 4.38 -11.58 -8.49
C GLN A 80 4.31 -10.05 -8.33
N VAL A 81 5.31 -9.34 -8.87
CA VAL A 81 5.35 -7.87 -8.91
C VAL A 81 4.17 -7.31 -9.68
N ALA A 82 3.95 -7.79 -10.90
CA ALA A 82 2.83 -7.33 -11.74
C ALA A 82 1.47 -7.61 -11.07
N ALA A 83 1.29 -8.80 -10.49
CA ALA A 83 0.09 -9.16 -9.77
C ALA A 83 -0.15 -8.21 -8.60
N LEU A 84 0.85 -7.96 -7.74
CA LEU A 84 0.71 -7.05 -6.61
C LEU A 84 0.32 -5.62 -7.05
N ILE A 85 0.94 -5.10 -8.11
CA ILE A 85 0.58 -3.80 -8.72
C ILE A 85 -0.87 -3.81 -9.19
N GLU A 86 -1.32 -4.90 -9.81
CA GLU A 86 -2.69 -5.02 -10.26
C GLU A 86 -3.69 -5.08 -9.11
N LYS A 87 -3.32 -5.70 -7.98
CA LYS A 87 -4.17 -5.83 -6.79
C LYS A 87 -4.31 -4.54 -5.98
N LEU A 88 -3.49 -3.50 -6.23
CA LEU A 88 -3.54 -2.23 -5.49
C LEU A 88 -4.94 -1.63 -5.46
N PRO A 89 -5.34 -1.02 -4.34
CA PRO A 89 -6.71 -0.58 -4.14
C PRO A 89 -7.02 0.65 -5.03
N PRO A 90 -8.31 0.93 -5.31
CA PRO A 90 -8.72 1.98 -6.25
C PRO A 90 -8.12 3.36 -5.99
N THR A 91 -7.97 3.76 -4.73
CA THR A 91 -7.40 5.09 -4.40
C THR A 91 -5.92 5.22 -4.78
N TRP A 92 -5.22 4.12 -5.08
CA TRP A 92 -3.81 4.09 -5.47
C TRP A 92 -3.58 4.13 -6.99
N LYS A 93 -4.61 4.48 -7.77
CA LYS A 93 -4.59 4.48 -9.25
C LYS A 93 -3.38 5.21 -9.85
N ASP A 94 -3.04 6.40 -9.36
CA ASP A 94 -1.95 7.21 -9.94
C ASP A 94 -0.58 6.59 -9.64
N PHE A 95 -0.39 6.09 -8.42
CA PHE A 95 0.81 5.35 -8.05
C PHE A 95 0.94 4.04 -8.85
N LYS A 96 -0.17 3.32 -9.05
CA LYS A 96 -0.24 2.13 -9.91
C LYS A 96 0.19 2.47 -11.34
N ASN A 97 -0.28 3.57 -11.91
CA ASN A 97 0.13 4.02 -13.25
C ASN A 97 1.61 4.39 -13.29
N TYR A 98 2.13 5.09 -12.27
CA TYR A 98 3.56 5.38 -12.15
C TYR A 98 4.41 4.10 -12.18
N LEU A 99 4.00 3.05 -11.46
CA LEU A 99 4.71 1.77 -11.45
C LEU A 99 4.65 1.08 -12.82
N LYS A 100 3.51 1.11 -13.52
CA LYS A 100 3.36 0.51 -14.86
C LYS A 100 4.25 1.15 -15.92
N HIS A 101 4.52 2.45 -15.81
CA HIS A 101 5.36 3.17 -16.78
C HIS A 101 6.86 3.11 -16.43
N LYS A 102 7.22 2.48 -15.31
CA LYS A 102 8.60 2.38 -14.87
C LYS A 102 9.37 1.37 -15.72
N ARG A 103 10.39 1.84 -16.45
CA ARG A 103 11.21 0.99 -17.34
C ARG A 103 12.20 0.09 -16.63
N LYS A 104 12.60 0.42 -15.40
CA LYS A 104 13.57 -0.37 -14.64
C LYS A 104 12.86 -1.58 -14.02
N GLU A 105 13.40 -2.78 -14.24
CA GLU A 105 12.98 -3.97 -13.51
C GLU A 105 13.06 -3.75 -12.01
N MET A 106 12.05 -4.27 -11.31
CA MET A 106 11.87 -4.09 -9.88
C MET A 106 11.62 -5.44 -9.24
N LYS A 107 12.32 -5.69 -8.13
CA LYS A 107 12.10 -6.88 -7.29
C LYS A 107 10.87 -6.71 -6.42
N LEU A 108 10.34 -7.82 -5.92
CA LEU A 108 9.16 -7.76 -5.05
C LEU A 108 9.43 -6.97 -3.77
N GLU A 109 10.61 -7.15 -3.18
CA GLU A 109 11.03 -6.42 -1.97
C GLU A 109 11.12 -4.91 -2.22
N ASP A 110 11.68 -4.51 -3.37
CA ASP A 110 11.76 -3.10 -3.76
C ASP A 110 10.38 -2.48 -3.91
N LEU A 111 9.41 -3.23 -4.46
CA LEU A 111 8.02 -2.79 -4.56
C LEU A 111 7.40 -2.60 -3.17
N ILE A 112 7.60 -3.55 -2.25
CA ILE A 112 7.06 -3.48 -0.89
C ILE A 112 7.60 -2.25 -0.14
N VAL A 113 8.90 -1.94 -0.28
CA VAL A 113 9.50 -0.74 0.32
C VAL A 113 8.85 0.53 -0.24
N ARG A 114 8.63 0.61 -1.55
CA ARG A 114 7.96 1.76 -2.19
C ARG A 114 6.51 1.91 -1.72
N LEU A 115 5.78 0.80 -1.58
CA LEU A 115 4.41 0.82 -1.06
C LEU A 115 4.35 1.36 0.36
N ARG A 116 5.31 1.00 1.22
CA ARG A 116 5.38 1.52 2.59
C ARG A 116 5.60 3.04 2.61
N ILE A 117 6.58 3.52 1.84
CA ILE A 117 6.90 4.95 1.76
C ILE A 117 5.69 5.74 1.23
N GLU A 118 5.05 5.25 0.17
CA GLU A 118 3.87 5.91 -0.41
C GLU A 118 2.69 5.91 0.57
N GLU A 119 2.48 4.83 1.33
CA GLU A 119 1.42 4.78 2.34
C GLU A 119 1.65 5.84 3.43
N ASP A 120 2.88 5.95 3.93
CA ASP A 120 3.27 6.95 4.92
C ASP A 120 3.09 8.38 4.39
N ASN A 121 3.48 8.64 3.13
CA ASN A 121 3.29 9.93 2.46
C ASN A 121 1.81 10.32 2.41
N ARG A 122 0.95 9.41 1.96
CA ARG A 122 -0.51 9.65 1.85
C ARG A 122 -1.15 9.88 3.22
N GLN A 123 -0.63 9.26 4.28
CA GLN A 123 -1.10 9.53 5.64
C GLN A 123 -0.67 10.92 6.14
N SER A 124 0.54 11.37 5.80
CA SER A 124 1.02 12.70 6.18
C SER A 124 0.24 13.83 5.50
N GLU A 125 -0.10 13.69 4.22
CA GLU A 125 -0.90 14.67 3.47
C GLU A 125 -2.31 14.81 4.02
N LYS A 126 -2.95 13.71 4.39
CA LYS A 126 -4.28 13.73 5.03
C LYS A 126 -4.26 14.51 6.35
N LYS A 127 -3.22 14.32 7.17
CA LYS A 127 -3.06 15.07 8.42
C LYS A 127 -2.86 16.56 8.13
N ALA A 128 -1.98 16.91 7.19
CA ALA A 128 -1.73 18.31 6.81
C ALA A 128 -2.98 19.00 6.22
N GLY A 129 -3.77 18.29 5.41
CA GLY A 129 -5.03 18.77 4.86
C GLY A 129 -6.09 19.03 5.93
N ASN A 130 -6.19 18.18 6.95
CA ASN A 130 -7.11 18.39 8.07
C ASN A 130 -6.76 19.64 8.90
N TYR A 131 -5.47 19.87 9.18
CA TYR A 131 -5.03 21.10 9.87
C TYR A 131 -5.38 22.37 9.08
N HIS A 132 -5.32 22.33 7.74
CA HIS A 132 -5.66 23.48 6.90
C HIS A 132 -7.18 23.76 6.88
N GLN A 133 -8.03 22.76 7.15
CA GLN A 133 -9.48 22.95 7.28
C GLN A 133 -9.88 23.47 8.67
N GLU A 134 -9.23 23.01 9.74
CA GLU A 134 -9.48 23.47 11.11
C GLU A 134 -9.05 24.93 11.33
N ALA A 135 -8.00 25.40 10.65
CA ALA A 135 -7.52 26.78 10.74
C ALA A 135 -8.43 27.83 10.05
N LYS A 136 -9.52 27.42 9.38
CA LYS A 136 -10.44 28.32 8.66
C LYS A 136 -11.70 28.72 9.43
N ALA A 137 -11.83 28.37 10.71
CA ALA A 137 -13.00 28.71 11.53
C ALA A 137 -12.63 29.58 12.74
N ASN A 138 -12.43 30.89 12.51
CA ASN A 138 -12.85 31.94 13.44
C ASN A 138 -12.70 33.34 12.80
N VAL A 139 -13.80 33.86 12.27
CA VAL A 139 -14.02 35.31 12.15
C VAL A 139 -15.34 35.57 12.86
N VAL A 140 -15.27 36.04 14.12
CA VAL A 140 -16.42 36.63 14.80
C VAL A 140 -16.34 38.13 14.55
N GLU A 141 -17.30 38.65 13.79
CA GLU A 141 -17.46 40.08 13.56
C GLU A 141 -17.96 40.71 14.86
N GLN A 142 -17.22 41.67 15.41
CA GLN A 142 -17.66 42.48 16.55
C GLN A 142 -18.86 43.33 16.13
N GLY A 143 -20.04 42.99 16.65
CA GLY A 143 -21.22 43.84 16.55
C GLY A 143 -21.01 45.15 17.31
N CYS A 144 -21.08 46.27 16.58
CA CYS A 144 -21.16 47.61 17.13
C CYS A 144 -22.52 47.84 17.80
N ASP A 145 -22.54 48.22 19.07
CA ASP A 145 -23.68 48.90 19.70
C ASP A 145 -23.35 50.40 19.85
N LEU A 146 -24.18 51.24 19.22
CA LEU A 146 -24.13 52.70 19.27
C LEU A 146 -24.82 53.21 20.56
N ALA A 147 -24.11 53.98 21.38
CA ALA A 147 -24.71 55.03 22.23
C ALA A 147 -23.64 56.06 22.63
N GLY A 148 -23.92 57.34 22.37
CA GLY A 148 -22.91 58.39 22.24
C GLY A 148 -22.54 59.22 23.47
N ALA A 149 -21.51 60.06 23.30
CA ALA A 149 -21.32 61.40 23.85
C ALA A 149 -20.10 62.08 23.17
N VAL A 150 -20.20 63.38 22.89
CA VAL A 150 -19.23 64.25 22.16
C VAL A 150 -18.70 65.30 23.17
N PRO A 151 -17.61 66.08 22.95
CA PRO A 151 -16.25 65.84 22.43
C PRO A 151 -15.14 66.31 23.42
N HIS A 152 -13.86 66.01 23.16
CA HIS A 152 -12.77 66.89 23.62
C HIS A 152 -11.76 67.20 22.51
N ARG A 153 -11.56 68.51 22.34
CA ARG A 153 -10.78 69.19 21.31
C ARG A 153 -9.28 68.94 21.54
N ARG A 154 -8.52 68.63 20.49
CA ARG A 154 -7.16 69.15 20.32
C ARG A 154 -6.81 69.22 18.83
N THR A 155 -6.52 70.44 18.40
CA THR A 155 -6.12 70.87 17.05
C THR A 155 -4.61 70.90 16.92
N CYS A 156 -4.03 70.28 15.88
CA CYS A 156 -2.76 70.65 15.23
C CYS A 156 -2.85 70.16 13.76
N HIS A 157 -3.10 71.02 12.76
CA HIS A 157 -2.12 71.51 11.77
C HIS A 157 -1.26 70.38 11.18
N GLY A 158 -1.32 70.01 9.89
CA GLY A 158 -1.49 70.79 8.66
C GLY A 158 -0.24 70.57 7.81
N GLY A 159 -0.37 70.07 6.57
CA GLY A 159 0.78 69.92 5.65
C GLY A 159 0.54 68.97 4.48
N ASP A 160 -0.06 69.51 3.42
CA ASP A 160 -0.07 68.94 2.07
C ASP A 160 1.34 68.86 1.47
N GLY A 161 1.57 67.89 0.58
CA GLY A 161 2.81 67.82 -0.21
C GLY A 161 2.73 66.80 -1.33
N ALA A 162 2.47 67.28 -2.55
CA ALA A 162 2.19 66.53 -3.77
C ALA A 162 3.41 65.89 -4.47
N ARG A 163 3.11 64.87 -5.29
CA ARG A 163 3.69 64.49 -6.60
C ARG A 163 5.22 64.45 -6.82
N HIS A 164 5.68 63.33 -7.37
CA HIS A 164 6.33 63.10 -8.69
C HIS A 164 6.84 61.64 -8.64
N GLY A 165 6.71 60.75 -9.61
CA GLY A 165 6.79 60.85 -11.07
C GLY A 165 8.02 60.05 -11.54
N VAL A 166 7.87 59.28 -12.63
CA VAL A 166 8.90 58.54 -13.42
C VAL A 166 9.30 57.17 -12.84
N GLY A 167 9.33 56.03 -13.53
CA GLY A 167 9.30 55.72 -14.97
C GLY A 167 10.52 54.85 -15.35
N ASN A 168 10.25 53.70 -16.00
CA ASN A 168 11.17 52.85 -16.80
C ASN A 168 12.23 52.02 -16.00
N GLY A 169 12.67 50.84 -16.42
CA GLY A 169 12.44 50.03 -17.61
C GLY A 169 13.22 48.71 -17.49
N ALA A 170 13.12 47.90 -18.54
CA ALA A 170 13.69 46.56 -18.74
C ALA A 170 15.20 46.42 -18.43
N ASP A 171 15.55 45.27 -17.87
CA ASP A 171 16.37 44.23 -18.54
C ASP A 171 16.05 42.86 -17.91
#